data_AF-A0A822AP40-F1
#
_entry.id   AF-A0A822AP40-F1
#
_cell.length_a   1.000
_cell.length_b   1.000
_cell.length_c   1.000
_cell.angle_alpha   90.00
_cell.angle_beta   90.00
_cell.angle_gamma   90.00
#
_symmetry.space_group_name_H-M   'P 1'
#
loop_
_entity.id
_entity.type
_entity.pdbx_description
1 polymer ?
#
loop_
_entity_poly.entity_id
_entity_poly.type
_entity_poly.pdbx_seq_one_letter_code
_entity_poly.pdbx_strand_id
1 'polypeptide(L)'
;MTYVPSVFGMNHLNFATRDDIMIENENNYFNVIKREIEDRLVGTASGKRAVLVFFSPPKQKLKEFYNSTALDSFKDSVIYLTEEVSLAEKETLIKPAIATGQ
;
A
#
# COMPACT_ATOMS: atom_id res chain seq x y z
N MET A 1 -15.41 10.77 -13.76
CA MET A 1 -14.60 9.65 -14.30
C MET A 1 -13.14 9.97 -14.01
N THR A 2 -12.48 9.18 -13.16
CA THR A 2 -11.06 9.36 -12.85
C THR A 2 -10.25 8.55 -13.85
N TYR A 3 -9.60 9.24 -14.78
CA TYR A 3 -8.72 8.64 -15.77
C TYR A 3 -7.29 8.68 -15.24
N VAL A 4 -6.68 7.50 -15.05
CA VAL A 4 -5.27 7.39 -14.66
C VAL A 4 -4.48 6.93 -15.88
N PRO A 5 -3.85 7.85 -16.64
CA PRO A 5 -3.02 7.46 -17.77
C PRO A 5 -1.78 6.70 -17.27
N SER A 6 -1.51 5.55 -17.87
CA SER A 6 -0.27 4.80 -17.67
C SER A 6 0.89 5.54 -18.35
N VAL A 7 1.93 5.87 -17.59
CA VAL A 7 3.17 6.48 -18.11
C VAL A 7 4.14 5.44 -18.72
N PHE A 8 3.83 4.13 -18.65
CA PHE A 8 4.71 3.03 -19.08
C PHE A 8 4.12 2.14 -20.19
N GLY A 9 3.37 2.71 -21.13
CA GLY A 9 2.81 1.96 -22.26
C GLY A 9 1.50 1.23 -21.93
N MET A 10 1.09 0.31 -22.81
CA MET A 10 -0.17 -0.45 -22.67
C MET A 10 -0.25 -1.09 -21.29
N ASN A 11 -1.33 -0.80 -20.58
CA ASN A 11 -1.55 -1.28 -19.23
C ASN A 11 -1.98 -2.77 -19.28
N HIS A 12 -1.16 -3.67 -18.73
CA HIS A 12 -1.42 -5.11 -18.66
C HIS A 12 -2.14 -5.53 -17.37
N LEU A 13 -2.82 -4.61 -16.67
CA LEU A 13 -3.63 -4.93 -15.49
C LEU A 13 -4.84 -5.76 -15.91
N ASN A 14 -4.68 -7.08 -15.92
CA ASN A 14 -5.79 -8.02 -16.01
C ASN A 14 -6.27 -8.33 -14.60
N PHE A 15 -7.37 -7.71 -14.17
CA PHE A 15 -7.98 -8.02 -12.88
C PHE A 15 -8.59 -9.42 -12.90
N ALA A 16 -8.06 -10.32 -12.08
CA ALA A 16 -8.64 -11.61 -11.79
C ALA A 16 -9.53 -11.47 -10.55
N THR A 17 -10.85 -11.43 -10.74
CA THR A 17 -11.84 -11.22 -9.65
C THR A 17 -11.66 -12.17 -8.46
N ARG A 18 -11.14 -13.38 -8.69
CA ARG A 18 -10.92 -14.38 -7.64
C ARG A 18 -9.64 -14.16 -6.83
N ASP A 19 -8.64 -13.55 -7.42
CA ASP A 19 -7.31 -13.43 -6.82
C ASP A 19 -7.02 -12.00 -6.34
N ASP A 20 -7.64 -10.99 -6.96
CA ASP A 20 -7.44 -9.57 -6.65
C ASP A 20 -8.51 -8.98 -5.69
N ILE A 21 -9.62 -9.70 -5.46
CA ILE A 21 -10.69 -9.28 -4.55
C ILE A 21 -10.92 -10.35 -3.50
N MET A 22 -10.67 -9.99 -2.24
CA MET A 22 -10.89 -10.85 -1.08
C MET A 22 -11.98 -10.26 -0.18
N ILE A 23 -12.89 -11.12 0.30
CA ILE A 23 -13.90 -10.77 1.31
C ILE A 23 -13.48 -11.42 2.61
N GLU A 24 -13.04 -10.61 3.57
CA GLU A 24 -12.45 -11.09 4.82
C GLU A 24 -13.25 -10.66 6.04
N ASN A 25 -13.14 -11.43 7.12
CA ASN A 25 -13.72 -11.09 8.41
C ASN A 25 -12.93 -9.95 9.07
N GLU A 26 -13.63 -9.04 9.76
CA GLU A 26 -13.04 -7.91 10.49
C GLU A 26 -11.89 -8.33 11.42
N ASN A 27 -12.01 -9.48 12.10
CA ASN A 27 -11.00 -9.97 13.04
C ASN A 27 -9.67 -10.34 12.36
N ASN A 28 -9.69 -10.69 11.08
CA ASN A 28 -8.51 -11.09 10.31
C ASN A 28 -8.07 -10.03 9.30
N TYR A 29 -8.87 -8.99 9.10
CA TYR A 29 -8.72 -8.00 8.04
C TYR A 29 -7.29 -7.43 7.96
N PHE A 30 -6.73 -6.95 9.07
CA PHE A 30 -5.36 -6.39 9.09
C PHE A 30 -4.26 -7.44 8.94
N ASN A 31 -4.49 -8.67 9.41
CA ASN A 31 -3.52 -9.77 9.24
C ASN A 31 -3.44 -10.23 7.78
N VAL A 32 -4.56 -10.21 7.06
CA VAL A 32 -4.59 -10.53 5.62
C VAL A 32 -3.86 -9.45 4.83
N ILE A 33 -4.09 -8.16 5.14
CA ILE A 33 -3.35 -7.05 4.52
C ILE A 33 -1.85 -7.19 4.77
N LYS A 34 -1.44 -7.49 6.01
CA LYS A 34 -0.03 -7.77 6.34
C LYS A 34 0.55 -8.85 5.44
N ARG A 35 -0.13 -9.99 5.33
CA ARG A 35 0.35 -11.12 4.55
C ARG A 35 0.52 -10.76 3.08
N GLU A 36 -0.45 -10.05 2.50
CA GLU A 36 -0.35 -9.59 1.12
C GLU A 36 0.84 -8.63 0.92
N ILE A 37 1.09 -7.73 1.87
CA ILE A 37 2.29 -6.86 1.84
C ILE A 37 3.56 -7.71 1.86
N GLU A 38 3.69 -8.65 2.79
CA GLU A 38 4.87 -9.51 2.93
C GLU A 38 5.10 -10.35 1.66
N ASP A 39 4.05 -10.95 1.10
CA ASP A 39 4.12 -11.73 -0.15
C ASP A 39 4.57 -10.87 -1.34
N ARG A 40 4.08 -9.62 -1.43
CA ARG A 40 4.46 -8.67 -2.50
C ARG A 40 5.84 -8.06 -2.32
N LEU A 41 6.31 -7.90 -1.08
CA LEU A 41 7.64 -7.39 -0.74
C LEU A 41 8.75 -8.37 -1.16
N VAL A 42 8.54 -9.68 -0.96
CA VAL A 42 9.50 -10.73 -1.32
C VAL A 42 9.62 -10.88 -2.84
N GLY A 43 8.52 -10.70 -3.56
CA GLY A 43 8.47 -10.78 -5.02
C GLY A 43 8.78 -12.17 -5.58
N THR A 44 8.52 -12.36 -6.88
CA THR A 44 8.87 -13.62 -7.61
C THR A 44 10.25 -13.58 -8.25
N ALA A 45 10.92 -12.42 -8.24
CA ALA A 45 12.25 -12.22 -8.83
C ALA A 45 13.00 -11.10 -8.11
N SER A 46 13.99 -11.47 -7.30
CA SER A 46 15.24 -10.77 -6.94
C SER A 46 15.25 -9.25 -6.65
N GLY A 47 14.10 -8.59 -6.41
CA GLY A 47 14.02 -7.14 -6.21
C GLY A 47 12.95 -6.76 -5.20
N LYS A 48 13.28 -5.82 -4.30
CA LYS A 48 12.34 -5.25 -3.34
C LYS A 48 11.36 -4.35 -4.09
N ARG A 49 10.05 -4.57 -3.91
CA ARG A 49 8.99 -3.75 -4.51
C ARG A 49 8.36 -2.86 -3.46
N ALA A 50 8.03 -1.62 -3.82
CA ALA A 50 7.19 -0.77 -2.98
C ALA A 50 5.73 -1.24 -3.07
N VAL A 51 5.03 -1.25 -1.93
CA VAL A 51 3.60 -1.59 -1.84
C VAL A 51 2.83 -0.34 -1.43
N LEU A 52 1.78 -0.02 -2.17
CA LEU A 52 0.86 1.06 -1.85
C LEU A 52 -0.45 0.47 -1.33
N VAL A 53 -0.88 0.91 -0.15
CA VAL A 53 -2.12 0.45 0.49
C VAL A 53 -3.05 1.64 0.68
N PHE A 54 -4.29 1.52 0.22
CA PHE A 54 -5.31 2.55 0.31
C PHE A 54 -6.45 2.08 1.20
N PHE A 55 -6.94 2.96 2.07
CA PHE A 55 -8.04 2.68 2.98
C PHE A 55 -9.26 3.53 2.66
N SER A 56 -10.45 2.97 2.91
CA SER A 56 -11.72 3.70 2.90
C SER A 56 -12.56 3.23 4.10
N PRO A 57 -12.96 4.11 5.04
CA PRO A 57 -12.67 5.55 5.08
C PRO A 57 -11.17 5.84 5.35
N PRO A 58 -10.56 6.82 4.67
CA PRO A 58 -9.11 6.95 4.57
C PRO A 58 -8.42 7.23 5.89
N LYS A 59 -8.92 8.16 6.73
CA LYS A 59 -8.24 8.56 7.96
C LYS A 59 -8.39 7.54 9.09
N GLN A 60 -9.60 7.05 9.31
CA GLN A 60 -9.89 6.17 10.45
C GLN A 60 -9.25 4.79 10.26
N LYS A 61 -9.52 4.12 9.13
CA LYS A 61 -9.03 2.77 8.88
C LYS A 61 -7.51 2.71 8.72
N LEU A 62 -6.90 3.72 8.12
CA LEU A 62 -5.45 3.83 8.05
C LEU A 62 -4.83 3.94 9.44
N LYS A 63 -5.40 4.79 10.33
CA LYS A 63 -4.90 4.93 11.70
C LYS A 63 -5.10 3.66 12.53
N GLU A 64 -6.24 2.99 12.37
CA GLU A 64 -6.50 1.68 13.00
C GLU A 64 -5.44 0.66 12.56
N PHE A 65 -5.15 0.57 11.25
CA PHE A 65 -4.13 -0.33 10.74
C PHE A 65 -2.73 0.03 11.23
N TYR A 66 -2.35 1.31 11.17
CA TYR A 66 -1.02 1.78 11.58
C TYR A 66 -0.74 1.56 13.07
N ASN A 67 -1.77 1.59 13.91
CA ASN A 67 -1.69 1.31 15.34
C ASN A 67 -1.95 -0.16 15.70
N SER A 68 -2.28 -1.00 14.72
CA SER A 68 -2.50 -2.43 14.95
C SER A 68 -1.19 -3.19 15.10
N THR A 69 -1.23 -4.29 15.85
CA THR A 69 -0.09 -5.19 16.03
C THR A 69 0.31 -5.91 14.74
N ALA A 70 -0.55 -5.90 13.71
CA ALA A 70 -0.24 -6.47 12.41
C ALA A 70 0.94 -5.74 11.74
N LEU A 71 1.11 -4.44 12.02
CA LEU A 71 2.18 -3.65 11.39
C LEU A 71 3.52 -3.75 12.12
N ASP A 72 3.54 -4.22 13.37
CA ASP A 72 4.72 -4.11 14.26
C ASP A 72 6.01 -4.67 13.64
N SER A 73 5.92 -5.72 12.81
CA SER A 73 7.10 -6.35 12.20
C SER A 73 7.79 -5.52 11.12
N PHE A 74 7.12 -4.54 10.53
CA PHE A 74 7.68 -3.69 9.46
C PHE A 74 7.30 -2.22 9.58
N LYS A 75 6.75 -1.81 10.73
CA LYS A 75 6.25 -0.45 10.99
C LYS A 75 7.31 0.63 10.73
N ASP A 76 8.57 0.38 11.07
CA ASP A 76 9.68 1.31 10.86
C ASP A 76 9.97 1.58 9.38
N SER A 77 9.51 0.70 8.48
CA SER A 77 9.65 0.83 7.03
C SER A 77 8.40 1.39 6.35
N VAL A 78 7.37 1.75 7.12
CA VAL A 78 6.08 2.23 6.60
C VAL A 78 5.99 3.74 6.71
N ILE A 79 5.70 4.38 5.59
CA ILE A 79 5.32 5.80 5.53
C ILE A 79 3.82 5.84 5.29
N TYR A 80 3.06 6.53 6.14
CA TYR A 80 1.63 6.76 5.93
C TYR A 80 1.36 8.22 5.56
N LEU A 81 0.33 8.43 4.75
CA LEU A 81 -0.11 9.75 4.28
C LEU A 81 -1.63 9.85 4.44
N THR A 82 -2.11 11.01 4.88
CA THR A 82 -3.54 11.34 4.92
C THR A 82 -3.80 12.58 4.08
N GLU A 83 -5.06 12.83 3.72
CA GLU A 83 -5.47 14.01 2.95
C GLU A 83 -5.23 15.34 3.68
N GLU A 84 -4.99 15.30 4.99
CA GLU A 84 -4.77 16.46 5.84
C GLU A 84 -3.31 16.92 5.88
N VAL A 85 -2.38 16.15 5.30
CA VAL A 85 -0.95 16.48 5.26
C VAL A 85 -0.71 17.64 4.28
N SER A 86 0.07 18.64 4.67
CA SER A 86 0.37 19.78 3.80
C SER A 86 1.16 19.35 2.55
N LEU A 87 1.08 20.14 1.48
CA LEU A 87 1.77 19.81 0.21
C LEU A 87 3.30 19.69 0.38
N ALA A 88 3.89 20.51 1.26
CA ALA A 88 5.32 20.47 1.57
C ALA A 88 5.72 19.19 2.34
N GLU A 89 4.89 18.76 3.30
CA GLU A 89 5.10 17.51 4.03
C GLU A 89 4.92 16.30 3.11
N LYS A 90 3.93 16.36 2.20
CA LYS A 90 3.69 15.33 1.19
C LYS A 90 4.90 15.11 0.28
N GLU A 91 5.53 16.18 -0.22
CA GLU A 91 6.75 16.04 -1.03
C GLU A 91 7.94 15.47 -0.25
N THR A 92 8.05 15.83 1.03
CA THR A 92 9.14 15.36 1.90
C THR A 92 8.99 13.87 2.22
N LEU A 93 7.76 13.37 2.33
CA LEU A 93 7.47 11.95 2.60
C LEU A 93 7.55 11.08 1.33
N ILE A 94 7.27 11.64 0.15
CA ILE A 94 7.29 10.91 -1.12
C ILE A 94 8.71 10.78 -1.70
N LYS A 95 9.57 11.79 -1.55
CA LYS A 95 10.96 11.75 -2.09
C LYS A 95 11.77 10.52 -1.62
N PRO A 96 11.76 10.13 -0.33
CA PRO A 96 12.45 8.92 0.14
C PRO A 96 11.90 7.63 -0.47
N ALA A 97 10.59 7.56 -0.72
CA ALA A 97 9.93 6.37 -1.26
C ALA A 97 10.25 6.10 -2.74
N ILE A 98 10.68 7.13 -3.49
CA ILE A 98 11.07 7.01 -4.91
C ILE A 98 12.56 6.63 -5.04
N ALA A 99 13.41 7.09 -4.12
CA ALA A 99 14.86 6.88 -4.19
C ALA A 99 15.32 5.43 -3.96
N THR A 100 14.52 4.62 -3.26
CA THR A 100 14.83 3.20 -2.97
C THR A 100 14.48 2.23 -4.09
N GLY A 101 13.96 2.73 -5.22
CA GLY A 101 13.56 1.94 -6.39
C GLY A 101 14.44 2.10 -7.63
N GLN A 102 15.61 2.73 -7.54
CA GLN A 102 16.59 2.80 -8.63
C GLN A 102 17.71 1.76 -8.49
#